data_AF-A0A1H5VKW9-F1
#
_entry.id   AF-A0A1H5VKW9-F1
#
_cell.length_a   1.000
_cell.length_b   1.000
_cell.length_c   1.000
_cell.angle_alpha   90.00
_cell.angle_beta   90.00
_cell.angle_gamma   90.00
#
_symmetry.space_group_name_H-M   'P 1'
#
loop_
_entity.id
_entity.type
_entity.pdbx_description
1 polymer ?
#
loop_
_entity_poly.entity_id
_entity_poly.type
_entity_poly.pdbx_seq_one_letter_code
_entity_poly.pdbx_strand_id
1 'polypeptide(L)'
;MPENPPPAPVPGHTPGGLPLRVPQANLVPQLRTGKPGAEAGDTAAGGRSPEEVRKIIGAYRSGTLRGRSDAARALGEHGPDAGQEPPR
;
A
#
# COMPACT_ATOMS: atom_id res chain seq x y z
N MET A 1 14.59 -44.83 -13.19
CA MET A 1 14.23 -43.57 -12.50
C MET A 1 15.52 -42.95 -12.01
N PRO A 2 15.91 -41.73 -12.40
CA PRO A 2 17.04 -41.09 -11.74
C PRO A 2 16.63 -40.74 -10.30
N GLU A 3 17.39 -41.24 -9.33
CA GLU A 3 17.28 -40.91 -7.91
C GLU A 3 17.50 -39.39 -7.75
N ASN A 4 16.59 -38.70 -7.05
CA ASN A 4 16.78 -37.29 -6.74
C ASN A 4 17.81 -37.21 -5.60
N PRO A 5 18.96 -36.51 -5.77
CA PRO A 5 19.95 -36.43 -4.71
C PRO A 5 19.35 -35.81 -3.44
N PRO A 6 19.82 -36.22 -2.24
CA PRO A 6 19.32 -35.68 -0.99
C PRO A 6 19.53 -34.15 -0.96
N PRO A 7 18.59 -33.39 -0.37
CA PRO A 7 18.70 -31.94 -0.31
C PRO A 7 19.98 -31.54 0.43
N ALA A 8 20.80 -30.70 -0.20
CA ALA A 8 21.98 -30.15 0.45
C ALA A 8 21.59 -29.32 1.69
N PRO A 9 22.38 -29.36 2.77
CA PRO A 9 22.11 -28.57 3.96
C PRO A 9 22.11 -27.08 3.61
N VAL A 10 20.99 -26.41 3.88
CA VAL A 10 20.87 -24.96 3.66
C VAL A 10 21.81 -24.23 4.64
N PRO A 11 22.73 -23.39 4.16
CA PRO A 11 23.63 -22.65 5.06
C PRO A 11 22.81 -21.67 5.88
N GLY A 12 22.92 -21.69 7.21
CA GLY A 12 22.17 -20.78 8.10
C GLY A 12 22.55 -19.29 7.99
N HIS A 13 23.53 -18.97 7.16
CA HIS A 13 24.05 -17.63 6.96
C HIS A 13 24.18 -17.34 5.46
N THR A 14 24.04 -16.07 5.08
CA THR A 14 24.39 -15.59 3.74
C THR A 14 25.89 -15.79 3.49
N PRO A 15 26.35 -15.77 2.23
CA PRO A 15 27.78 -15.82 1.92
C PRO A 15 28.61 -14.73 2.62
N GLY A 16 27.99 -13.62 3.03
CA GLY A 16 28.61 -12.54 3.81
C GLY A 16 28.57 -12.74 5.34
N GLY A 17 28.18 -13.93 5.82
CA GLY A 17 28.17 -14.27 7.25
C GLY A 17 26.98 -13.72 8.06
N LEU A 18 26.01 -13.06 7.42
CA LEU A 18 24.81 -12.59 8.11
C LEU A 18 23.81 -13.74 8.28
N PRO A 19 23.10 -13.88 9.42
CA PRO A 19 22.08 -14.90 9.58
C PRO A 19 21.00 -14.81 8.49
N LEU A 20 20.61 -15.96 7.92
CA LEU A 20 19.48 -15.98 6.99
C LEU A 20 18.19 -15.64 7.72
N ARG A 21 17.37 -14.78 7.11
CA ARG A 21 16.04 -14.50 7.65
C ARG A 21 15.19 -15.77 7.59
N VAL A 22 14.47 -16.07 8.67
CA VAL A 22 13.44 -17.10 8.68
C VAL A 22 12.11 -16.45 8.27
N PRO A 23 11.49 -16.86 7.15
CA PRO A 23 10.15 -16.39 6.82
C PRO A 23 9.19 -16.68 7.98
N GLN A 24 8.36 -15.69 8.33
CA GLN A 24 7.31 -15.87 9.34
C GLN A 24 7.84 -16.29 10.74
N ALA A 25 9.07 -15.88 11.10
CA ALA A 25 9.69 -16.22 12.38
C ALA A 25 8.81 -15.92 13.61
N ASN A 26 8.07 -14.81 13.57
CA ASN A 26 7.20 -14.34 14.65
C ASN A 26 5.72 -14.43 14.28
N LEU A 27 5.31 -15.49 13.57
CA LEU A 27 3.92 -15.66 13.18
C LEU A 27 3.13 -16.37 14.27
N VAL A 28 2.00 -15.77 14.68
CA VAL A 28 1.05 -16.37 15.62
C VAL A 28 0.48 -17.69 15.06
N PRO A 29 0.17 -18.69 15.91
CA PRO A 29 -0.24 -20.02 15.45
C PRO A 29 -1.42 -20.02 14.46
N GLN A 30 -2.38 -19.11 14.66
CA GLN A 30 -3.59 -18.98 13.86
C GLN A 30 -3.31 -18.59 12.39
N LEU A 31 -2.19 -17.92 12.12
CA LEU A 31 -1.82 -17.47 10.78
C LEU A 31 -0.92 -18.47 10.03
N ARG A 32 -0.40 -19.50 10.72
CA ARG A 32 0.43 -20.55 10.10
C ARG A 32 -0.38 -21.45 9.17
N THR A 33 -1.67 -21.60 9.42
CA THR A 33 -2.62 -22.38 8.61
C THR A 33 -3.34 -21.54 7.54
N GLY A 34 -2.76 -20.40 7.15
CA GLY A 34 -3.24 -19.64 6.00
C GLY A 34 -2.71 -20.25 4.71
N LYS A 35 -3.55 -21.01 3.99
CA LYS A 35 -3.40 -21.12 2.53
C LYS A 35 -3.21 -19.67 2.03
N PRO A 36 -2.09 -19.32 1.37
CA PRO A 36 -1.89 -17.95 0.92
C PRO A 36 -3.05 -17.61 0.01
N GLY A 37 -3.90 -16.69 0.47
CA GLY A 37 -5.13 -16.26 -0.18
C GLY A 37 -5.79 -17.33 -1.05
N ALA A 38 -6.74 -18.09 -0.49
CA ALA A 38 -7.89 -18.37 -1.33
C ALA A 38 -8.35 -16.98 -1.79
N GLU A 39 -8.05 -16.62 -3.05
CA GLU A 39 -8.54 -15.38 -3.63
C GLU A 39 -10.04 -15.42 -3.34
N ALA A 40 -10.49 -14.55 -2.45
CA ALA A 40 -11.89 -14.40 -2.15
C ALA A 40 -12.56 -14.25 -3.51
N GLY A 41 -13.35 -15.27 -3.87
CA GLY A 41 -13.71 -15.55 -5.25
C GLY A 41 -14.13 -14.29 -5.99
N ASP A 42 -13.59 -14.14 -7.19
CA ASP A 42 -14.08 -13.29 -8.27
C ASP A 42 -15.14 -12.26 -7.83
N THR A 43 -14.71 -11.15 -7.23
CA THR A 43 -15.63 -10.03 -6.94
C THR A 43 -15.93 -9.21 -8.19
N ALA A 44 -15.86 -9.78 -9.40
CA ALA A 44 -16.25 -9.10 -10.60
C ALA A 44 -16.98 -10.02 -11.59
N ALA A 45 -17.93 -10.82 -11.08
CA ALA A 45 -19.10 -11.19 -11.87
C ALA A 45 -19.90 -9.91 -12.20
N GLY A 46 -19.43 -9.15 -13.20
CA GLY A 46 -19.97 -7.86 -13.61
C GLY A 46 -19.14 -6.68 -13.11
N GLY A 47 -18.07 -6.34 -13.82
CA GLY A 47 -17.40 -5.05 -13.63
C GLY A 47 -18.40 -3.88 -13.68
N ARG A 48 -18.11 -2.81 -12.94
CA ARG A 48 -18.98 -1.63 -12.83
C ARG A 48 -19.41 -1.13 -14.22
N SER A 49 -20.67 -0.71 -14.35
CA SER A 49 -21.16 -0.16 -15.61
C SER A 49 -20.39 1.12 -15.99
N PRO A 50 -20.25 1.46 -17.29
CA PRO A 50 -19.54 2.67 -17.71
C PRO A 50 -20.12 3.95 -17.09
N GLU A 51 -21.45 4.03 -16.93
CA GLU A 51 -22.12 5.17 -16.30
C GLU A 51 -21.76 5.28 -14.81
N GLU A 52 -21.66 4.15 -14.12
CA GLU A 52 -21.27 4.11 -12.72
C GLU A 52 -19.81 4.52 -12.53
N VAL A 53 -18.92 4.07 -13.40
CA VAL A 53 -17.51 4.53 -13.40
C VAL A 53 -17.42 6.03 -13.66
N ARG A 54 -18.15 6.56 -14.64
CA ARG A 54 -18.21 8.01 -14.91
C ARG A 54 -18.70 8.80 -13.71
N LYS A 55 -19.71 8.30 -13.00
CA LYS A 55 -20.23 8.92 -11.77
C LYS A 55 -19.15 8.97 -10.68
N ILE A 56 -18.45 7.87 -10.44
CA ILE A 56 -17.40 7.77 -9.42
C ILE A 56 -16.24 8.73 -9.74
N ILE A 57 -15.71 8.66 -10.96
CA ILE A 57 -14.58 9.49 -11.39
C ILE A 57 -14.99 10.97 -11.46
N GLY A 58 -16.20 11.26 -11.92
CA GLY A 58 -16.75 12.61 -11.98
C GLY A 58 -16.85 13.26 -10.60
N ALA A 59 -17.38 12.55 -9.61
CA ALA A 59 -17.46 13.02 -8.23
C ALA A 59 -16.08 13.26 -7.61
N TYR A 60 -15.12 12.34 -7.85
CA TYR A 60 -13.75 12.50 -7.37
C TYR A 60 -13.06 13.73 -7.98
N ARG A 61 -13.20 13.92 -9.30
CA ARG A 61 -12.61 15.06 -10.01
C ARG A 61 -13.21 16.38 -9.55
N SER A 62 -14.55 16.47 -9.46
CA SER A 62 -15.21 17.70 -9.03
C SER A 62 -14.88 18.06 -7.58
N GLY A 63 -14.85 17.08 -6.68
CA GLY A 63 -14.45 17.27 -5.28
C GLY A 63 -13.01 17.76 -5.15
N THR A 64 -12.08 17.19 -5.92
CA THR A 64 -10.67 17.60 -5.90
C THR A 64 -10.48 19.02 -6.43
N LEU A 65 -11.14 19.37 -7.55
CA LEU A 65 -11.09 20.73 -8.09
C LEU A 65 -11.63 21.74 -7.08
N ARG A 66 -12.78 21.45 -6.47
CA ARG A 66 -13.37 22.31 -5.45
C ARG A 66 -12.45 22.47 -4.25
N GLY A 67 -11.93 21.37 -3.68
CA GLY A 67 -11.03 21.41 -2.53
C GLY A 67 -9.76 22.23 -2.80
N ARG A 68 -9.22 22.15 -4.03
CA ARG A 68 -8.08 23.00 -4.43
C ARG A 68 -8.45 24.47 -4.53
N SER A 69 -9.61 24.80 -5.09
CA SER A 69 -10.09 26.18 -5.16
C SER A 69 -10.34 26.77 -3.77
N ASP A 70 -10.94 25.99 -2.87
CA ASP A 70 -11.21 26.39 -1.50
C ASP A 70 -9.89 26.56 -0.71
N ALA A 71 -8.92 25.67 -0.87
CA ALA A 71 -7.60 25.81 -0.27
C ALA A 71 -6.81 27.02 -0.82
N ALA A 72 -6.90 27.28 -2.13
CA ALA A 72 -6.28 28.46 -2.73
C ALA A 72 -6.88 29.77 -2.18
N ARG A 73 -8.21 29.81 -1.97
CA ARG A 73 -8.87 30.92 -1.27
C ARG A 73 -8.36 31.05 0.16
N ALA A 74 -8.34 29.96 0.93
CA ALA A 74 -7.88 29.99 2.32
C ALA A 74 -6.42 30.48 2.45
N LEU A 75 -5.54 30.08 1.53
CA LEU A 75 -4.15 30.56 1.47
C LEU A 75 -4.04 32.03 1.05
N GLY A 76 -4.92 32.51 0.17
CA GLY A 76 -4.99 33.93 -0.19
C GLY A 76 -5.59 34.80 0.93
N GLU A 77 -6.50 34.25 1.72
CA GLU A 77 -7.10 34.90 2.90
C GLU A 77 -6.15 34.88 4.11
N HIS A 78 -5.33 33.82 4.27
CA HIS A 78 -4.21 33.74 5.23
C HIS A 78 -2.89 34.20 4.60
N GLY A 79 -2.89 35.34 3.89
CA GLY A 79 -1.66 35.97 3.40
C GLY A 79 -0.56 36.08 4.48
N PRO A 80 0.72 36.18 4.11
CA PRO A 80 1.87 35.84 4.96
C PRO A 80 1.95 36.70 6.24
N ASP A 81 1.27 36.27 7.29
CA ASP A 81 1.44 36.75 8.67
C ASP A 81 2.39 35.82 9.46
N ALA A 82 3.44 35.35 8.79
CA ALA A 82 4.48 34.54 9.40
C ALA A 82 5.83 34.96 8.82
N GLY A 83 6.33 36.15 9.18
CA GLY A 83 7.68 36.54 8.79
C GLY A 83 8.14 37.98 8.99
N GLN A 84 7.51 38.84 9.80
CA GLN A 84 8.11 40.14 10.15
C GLN A 84 8.78 40.09 11.53
N GLU A 85 10.08 40.43 11.52
CA GLU A 85 11.12 40.37 12.55
C GLU A 85 10.74 40.89 13.96
N PRO A 86 11.42 40.39 15.02
CA PRO A 86 11.29 40.96 16.35
C PRO A 86 11.91 42.37 16.42
N PRO A 87 11.31 43.33 17.14
CA PRO A 87 11.86 44.67 17.27
C PRO A 87 13.16 44.65 18.07
N ARG A 88 14.15 45.42 17.60
CA ARG A 88 15.46 45.63 18.24
C ARG A 88 15.36 46.49 19.48
#